data_AF-A0A218ZQ91-F1
#
_entry.id   AF-A0A218ZQ91-F1
#
_cell.length_a   1.000
_cell.length_b   1.000
_cell.length_c   1.000
_cell.angle_alpha   90.00
_cell.angle_beta   90.00
_cell.angle_gamma   90.00
#
_symmetry.space_group_name_H-M   'P 1'
#
loop_
_entity.id
_entity.type
_entity.pdbx_description
1 polymer ?
#
loop_
_entity_poly.entity_id
_entity_poly.type
_entity_poly.pdbx_seq_one_letter_code
_entity_poly.pdbx_strand_id
1 'polypeptide(L)'
;MYIPVIELSLDIDAFMYELDKHISGKAILTYLSRNGTETWDITRKRGKLFLGTNSSQNARFKSILSKVVRSSQIVSVIVRSFTSEIDPASGFPVKELRGYLLSVENEQLKWYMIDAEDMMESHNTDSISGNKLEPEHSVVYCGPNDRCIDASGREILTVTISVSKGK
;
A
#
# COMPACT_ATOMS: atom_id res chain seq x y z
N MET A 1 -21.16 35.65 -14.76
CA MET A 1 -21.55 34.76 -13.64
C MET A 1 -20.49 33.67 -13.55
N TYR A 2 -19.60 33.76 -12.57
CA TYR A 2 -18.51 32.80 -12.36
C TYR A 2 -19.08 31.72 -11.45
N ILE A 3 -19.30 30.51 -11.98
CA ILE A 3 -19.67 29.36 -11.15
C ILE A 3 -18.34 28.78 -10.66
N PRO A 4 -18.00 28.91 -9.36
CA PRO A 4 -16.83 28.22 -8.85
C PRO A 4 -17.07 26.72 -9.04
N VAL A 5 -16.21 26.08 -9.83
CA VAL A 5 -16.12 24.63 -9.85
C VAL A 5 -15.66 24.24 -8.46
N ILE A 6 -16.59 23.81 -7.61
CA ILE A 6 -16.26 23.18 -6.34
C ILE A 6 -15.60 21.87 -6.75
N GLU A 7 -14.27 21.87 -6.76
CA GLU A 7 -13.50 20.65 -6.99
C GLU A 7 -13.78 19.74 -5.78
N LEU A 8 -14.77 18.86 -5.91
CA LEU A 8 -15.13 17.88 -4.89
C LEU A 8 -13.88 17.08 -4.54
N SER A 9 -13.28 17.35 -3.39
CA SER A 9 -12.08 16.69 -2.93
C SER A 9 -12.37 15.20 -2.82
N LEU A 10 -11.66 14.36 -3.58
CA LEU A 10 -11.70 12.92 -3.35
C LEU A 10 -11.34 12.65 -1.89
N ASP A 11 -12.07 11.73 -1.26
CA ASP A 11 -11.80 11.31 0.12
C ASP A 11 -10.57 10.38 0.15
N ILE A 12 -9.41 11.00 -0.08
CA ILE A 12 -8.10 10.36 0.05
C ILE A 12 -7.85 10.00 1.52
N ASP A 13 -8.45 10.71 2.47
CA ASP A 13 -8.27 10.47 3.90
C ASP A 13 -8.82 9.10 4.31
N ALA A 14 -9.93 8.66 3.74
CA ALA A 14 -10.46 7.32 3.97
C ALA A 14 -9.50 6.22 3.47
N PHE A 15 -8.87 6.41 2.30
CA PHE A 15 -7.83 5.49 1.83
C PHE A 15 -6.57 5.53 2.70
N MET A 16 -6.14 6.73 3.14
CA MET A 16 -5.02 6.85 4.08
C MET A 16 -5.30 6.16 5.42
N TYR A 17 -6.55 6.20 5.89
CA TYR A 17 -6.98 5.47 7.07
C TYR A 17 -6.91 3.95 6.87
N GLU A 18 -7.28 3.47 5.68
CA GLU A 18 -7.09 2.05 5.33
C GLU A 18 -5.61 1.66 5.40
N LEU A 19 -4.72 2.46 4.81
CA LEU A 19 -3.27 2.21 4.89
C LEU A 19 -2.74 2.24 6.32
N ASP A 20 -3.25 3.13 7.18
CA ASP A 20 -2.82 3.26 8.58
C ASP A 20 -3.02 1.96 9.36
N LYS A 21 -4.07 1.18 9.07
CA LYS A 21 -4.33 -0.10 9.76
C LYS A 21 -3.19 -1.11 9.61
N HIS A 22 -2.47 -1.06 8.48
CA HIS A 22 -1.50 -2.07 8.06
C HIS A 22 -0.03 -1.63 8.19
N ILE A 23 0.21 -0.37 8.56
CA ILE A 23 1.56 0.20 8.66
C ILE A 23 1.86 0.52 10.12
N SER A 24 2.59 -0.40 10.77
CA SER A 24 2.99 -0.26 12.18
C SER A 24 4.16 0.71 12.38
N GLY A 25 5.07 0.81 11.41
CA GLY A 25 6.29 1.60 11.51
C GLY A 25 6.70 2.27 10.20
N LYS A 26 7.50 1.58 9.41
CA LYS A 26 7.98 2.06 8.10
C LYS A 26 7.29 1.28 6.98
N ALA A 27 7.05 1.92 5.86
CA ALA A 27 6.60 1.26 4.65
C ALA A 27 7.12 1.98 3.41
N ILE A 28 7.00 1.35 2.26
CA ILE A 28 7.16 1.96 0.95
C ILE A 28 5.85 1.77 0.20
N LEU A 29 5.32 2.85 -0.37
CA LEU A 29 4.17 2.81 -1.26
C LEU A 29 4.64 3.07 -2.68
N THR A 30 4.34 2.16 -3.58
CA THR A 30 4.56 2.33 -5.02
C THR A 30 3.20 2.36 -5.70
N TYR A 31 2.99 3.31 -6.60
CA TYR A 31 1.80 3.29 -7.45
C TYR A 31 2.18 3.29 -8.92
N LEU A 32 1.39 2.59 -9.72
CA LEU A 32 1.44 2.55 -11.18
C LEU A 32 0.18 3.21 -11.72
N SER A 33 0.37 4.17 -12.61
CA SER A 33 -0.70 4.91 -13.31
C SER A 33 -0.40 4.99 -14.80
N ARG A 34 -1.32 5.61 -15.56
CA ARG A 34 -1.08 5.92 -16.98
C ARG A 34 0.16 6.79 -17.20
N ASN A 35 0.51 7.61 -16.22
CA ASN A 35 1.65 8.54 -16.30
C ASN A 35 2.98 7.90 -15.85
N GLY A 36 2.96 6.60 -15.52
CA GLY A 36 4.12 5.86 -15.03
C GLY A 36 4.02 5.48 -13.57
N THR A 37 5.18 5.12 -13.01
CA THR A 37 5.34 4.59 -11.66
C THR A 37 6.00 5.63 -10.74
N GLU A 38 5.48 5.79 -9.54
CA GLU A 38 6.15 6.56 -8.47
C GLU A 38 6.22 5.77 -7.18
N THR A 39 7.18 6.12 -6.33
CA THR A 39 7.43 5.47 -5.05
C THR A 39 7.61 6.49 -3.93
N TRP A 40 7.04 6.20 -2.77
CA TRP A 40 6.95 7.08 -1.62
C TRP A 40 7.32 6.32 -0.34
N ASP A 41 8.31 6.84 0.38
CA ASP A 41 8.60 6.36 1.74
C ASP A 41 7.47 6.74 2.69
N ILE A 42 7.09 5.82 3.57
CA ILE A 42 6.12 6.06 4.64
C ILE A 42 6.78 5.79 5.98
N THR A 43 6.60 6.72 6.92
CA THR A 43 7.03 6.55 8.30
C THR A 43 5.92 6.91 9.26
N ARG A 44 5.72 6.11 10.32
CA ARG A 44 4.85 6.47 11.42
C ARG A 44 5.60 7.34 12.42
N LYS A 45 5.09 8.56 12.64
CA LYS A 45 5.63 9.51 13.62
C LYS A 45 4.51 9.99 14.53
N ARG A 46 4.68 9.83 15.85
CA ARG A 46 3.68 10.23 16.86
C ARG A 46 2.26 9.69 16.54
N GLY A 47 2.20 8.42 16.13
CA GLY A 47 0.95 7.73 15.83
C GLY A 47 0.31 8.06 14.47
N LYS A 48 0.92 8.88 13.61
CA LYS A 48 0.38 9.22 12.29
C LYS A 48 1.33 8.82 11.17
N LEU A 49 0.79 8.38 10.03
CA LEU A 49 1.58 8.18 8.81
C LEU A 49 2.08 9.50 8.25
N PHE A 50 3.30 9.45 7.74
CA PHE A 50 3.99 10.55 7.09
C PHE A 50 4.61 10.05 5.80
N LEU A 51 4.29 10.70 4.68
CA LEU A 51 4.67 10.28 3.34
C LEU A 51 5.76 11.20 2.78
N GLY A 52 6.82 10.59 2.27
CA GLY A 52 8.05 11.25 1.86
C GLY A 52 9.01 11.54 3.03
N THR A 53 10.10 12.23 2.71
CA THR A 53 11.22 12.48 3.62
C THR A 53 11.07 13.79 4.41
N ASN A 54 10.14 14.68 4.01
CA ASN A 54 9.89 15.97 4.67
C ASN A 54 8.41 16.40 4.62
N SER A 55 8.06 17.46 5.36
CA SER A 55 6.66 17.87 5.59
C SER A 55 5.98 18.40 4.33
N SER A 56 6.75 19.03 3.44
CA SER A 56 6.26 19.50 2.14
C SER A 56 5.83 18.32 1.26
N GLN A 57 6.63 17.24 1.24
CA GLN A 57 6.29 16.01 0.51
C GLN A 57 5.03 15.34 1.08
N ASN A 58 4.87 15.32 2.40
CA ASN A 58 3.69 14.73 3.04
C ASN A 58 2.38 15.43 2.63
N ALA A 59 2.39 16.77 2.57
CA ALA A 59 1.23 17.52 2.08
C ALA A 59 1.00 17.30 0.58
N ARG A 60 2.09 17.16 -0.19
CA ARG A 60 2.03 17.01 -1.65
C ARG A 60 1.48 15.65 -2.08
N PHE A 61 1.74 14.58 -1.32
CA PHE A 61 1.30 13.22 -1.66
C PHE A 61 -0.20 13.14 -1.96
N LYS A 62 -1.05 13.63 -1.04
CA LYS A 62 -2.52 13.55 -1.21
C LYS A 62 -3.00 14.27 -2.46
N SER A 63 -2.40 15.43 -2.75
CA SER A 63 -2.70 16.21 -3.96
C SER A 63 -2.28 15.47 -5.23
N ILE A 64 -1.09 14.85 -5.22
CA ILE A 64 -0.60 14.05 -6.35
C ILE A 64 -1.50 12.83 -6.56
N LEU A 65 -1.76 12.05 -5.51
CA LEU A 65 -2.58 10.85 -5.61
C LEU A 65 -3.99 11.18 -6.12
N SER A 66 -4.61 12.23 -5.61
CA SER A 66 -5.91 12.71 -6.10
C SER A 66 -5.88 13.04 -7.59
N LYS A 67 -4.87 13.77 -8.06
CA LYS A 67 -4.71 14.09 -9.49
C LYS A 67 -4.47 12.85 -10.35
N VAL A 68 -3.62 11.94 -9.88
CA VAL A 68 -3.27 10.71 -10.59
C VAL A 68 -4.49 9.80 -10.74
N VAL A 69 -5.27 9.63 -9.66
CA VAL A 69 -6.47 8.79 -9.66
C VAL A 69 -7.60 9.41 -10.48
N ARG A 70 -7.75 10.74 -10.54
CA ARG A 70 -8.73 11.37 -11.44
C ARG A 70 -8.36 11.29 -12.92
N SER A 71 -7.08 11.31 -13.23
CA SER A 71 -6.59 11.31 -14.63
C SER A 71 -6.37 9.90 -15.20
N SER A 72 -6.42 8.88 -14.34
CA SER A 72 -6.28 7.47 -14.71
C SER A 72 -7.60 6.75 -14.49
N GLN A 73 -7.95 5.80 -15.35
CA GLN A 73 -9.14 4.97 -15.14
C GLN A 73 -8.99 4.07 -13.91
N ILE A 74 -7.81 3.49 -13.75
CA ILE A 74 -7.41 2.65 -12.61
C ILE A 74 -5.97 3.00 -12.24
N VAL A 75 -5.66 3.03 -10.94
CA VAL A 75 -4.31 3.16 -10.39
C VAL A 75 -4.03 1.95 -9.53
N SER A 76 -2.95 1.22 -9.81
CA SER A 76 -2.49 0.13 -8.95
C SER A 76 -1.56 0.68 -7.88
N VAL A 77 -1.72 0.23 -6.64
CA VAL A 77 -0.91 0.64 -5.49
C VAL A 77 -0.41 -0.61 -4.79
N ILE A 78 0.90 -0.68 -4.54
CA ILE A 78 1.51 -1.71 -3.69
C ILE A 78 2.09 -1.02 -2.47
N VAL A 79 1.75 -1.54 -1.30
CA VAL A 79 2.33 -1.11 -0.02
C VAL A 79 3.17 -2.24 0.53
N ARG A 80 4.45 -1.92 0.77
CA ARG A 80 5.44 -2.78 1.42
C ARG A 80 5.67 -2.28 2.84
N SER A 81 5.07 -2.93 3.82
CA SER A 81 5.20 -2.62 5.24
C SER A 81 6.34 -3.42 5.86
N PHE A 82 7.23 -2.75 6.61
CA PHE A 82 8.32 -3.42 7.32
C PHE A 82 7.88 -3.74 8.75
N THR A 83 7.87 -5.02 9.10
CA THR A 83 7.53 -5.47 10.45
C THR A 83 8.73 -5.34 11.40
N SER A 84 8.50 -5.58 12.69
CA SER A 84 9.58 -5.72 13.68
C SER A 84 10.20 -7.11 13.72
N GLU A 85 9.57 -8.09 13.08
CA GLU A 85 10.08 -9.46 13.01
C GLU A 85 11.24 -9.53 12.02
N ILE A 86 12.32 -10.18 12.42
CA ILE A 86 13.52 -10.35 11.59
C ILE A 86 13.55 -11.79 11.09
N ASP A 87 13.66 -11.96 9.77
CA ASP A 87 13.89 -13.27 9.18
C ASP A 87 15.33 -13.73 9.51
N PRO A 88 15.51 -14.85 10.23
CA PRO A 88 16.83 -15.34 10.60
C PRO A 88 17.72 -15.67 9.40
N ALA A 89 17.14 -16.03 8.25
CA ALA A 89 17.90 -16.42 7.06
C ALA A 89 18.51 -15.21 6.35
N SER A 90 17.75 -14.11 6.26
CA SER A 90 18.18 -12.91 5.54
C SER A 90 18.80 -11.84 6.45
N GLY A 91 18.49 -11.86 7.75
CA GLY A 91 18.84 -10.82 8.70
C GLY A 91 18.06 -9.51 8.50
N PHE A 92 17.06 -9.50 7.61
CA PHE A 92 16.24 -8.34 7.31
C PHE A 92 14.83 -8.46 7.92
N PRO A 93 14.12 -7.34 8.11
CA PRO A 93 12.73 -7.38 8.53
C PRO A 93 11.84 -8.16 7.56
N VAL A 94 10.89 -8.92 8.11
CA VAL A 94 9.78 -9.47 7.34
C VAL A 94 8.96 -8.31 6.78
N LYS A 95 8.63 -8.40 5.50
CA LYS A 95 7.93 -7.40 4.69
C LYS A 95 6.55 -7.92 4.34
N GLU A 96 5.52 -7.16 4.68
CA GLU A 96 4.16 -7.45 4.24
C GLU A 96 3.82 -6.64 2.99
N LEU A 97 3.41 -7.31 1.92
CA LEU A 97 2.93 -6.70 0.69
C LEU A 97 1.40 -6.72 0.63
N ARG A 98 0.80 -5.55 0.41
CA ARG A 98 -0.64 -5.39 0.11
C ARG A 98 -0.81 -4.64 -1.19
N GLY A 99 -1.68 -5.15 -2.05
CA GLY A 99 -2.05 -4.54 -3.32
C GLY A 99 -3.42 -3.86 -3.23
N TYR A 100 -3.58 -2.74 -3.92
CA TYR A 100 -4.86 -2.04 -4.08
C TYR A 100 -5.05 -1.58 -5.52
N LEU A 101 -6.29 -1.62 -5.99
CA LEU A 101 -6.72 -0.96 -7.23
C LEU A 101 -7.61 0.22 -6.85
N LEU A 102 -7.23 1.42 -7.26
CA LEU A 102 -7.95 2.66 -7.00
C LEU A 102 -8.65 3.12 -8.29
N SER A 103 -9.89 3.55 -8.16
CA SER A 103 -10.70 4.14 -9.24
C SER A 103 -11.51 5.32 -8.73
N VAL A 104 -12.02 6.14 -9.66
CA VAL A 104 -13.04 7.16 -9.34
C VAL A 104 -14.37 6.71 -9.92
N GLU A 105 -15.37 6.58 -9.05
CA GLU A 105 -16.73 6.23 -9.44
C GLU A 105 -17.70 7.23 -8.79
N ASN A 106 -18.55 7.87 -9.62
CA ASN A 106 -19.49 8.90 -9.15
C ASN A 106 -18.81 9.97 -8.26
N GLU A 107 -17.65 10.46 -8.72
CA GLU A 107 -16.83 11.47 -8.01
C GLU A 107 -16.28 11.02 -6.65
N GLN A 108 -16.37 9.73 -6.32
CA GLN A 108 -15.83 9.15 -5.10
C GLN A 108 -14.63 8.26 -5.41
N LEU A 109 -13.63 8.31 -4.52
CA LEU A 109 -12.54 7.35 -4.55
C LEU A 109 -13.08 5.98 -4.11
N LYS A 110 -12.86 4.98 -4.94
CA LYS A 110 -13.07 3.57 -4.61
C LYS A 110 -11.72 2.86 -4.60
N TRP A 111 -11.60 1.87 -3.73
CA TRP A 111 -10.46 0.97 -3.75
C TRP A 111 -10.90 -0.47 -3.52
N TYR A 112 -10.19 -1.38 -4.17
CA TYR A 112 -10.28 -2.81 -3.97
C TYR A 112 -8.92 -3.30 -3.49
N MET A 113 -8.87 -4.02 -2.37
CA MET A 113 -7.65 -4.68 -1.92
C MET A 113 -7.51 -6.01 -2.67
N ILE A 114 -6.34 -6.24 -3.25
CA ILE A 114 -6.02 -7.46 -4.00
C ILE A 114 -5.85 -8.61 -3.00
N ASP A 115 -6.34 -9.80 -3.37
CA ASP A 115 -6.21 -11.00 -2.54
C ASP A 115 -4.75 -11.44 -2.40
N ALA A 116 -4.45 -12.16 -1.32
CA ALA A 116 -3.08 -12.54 -0.98
C ALA A 116 -2.42 -13.38 -2.09
N GLU A 117 -3.17 -14.33 -2.66
CA GLU A 117 -2.75 -15.18 -3.78
C GLU A 117 -2.48 -14.39 -5.04
N ASP A 118 -3.40 -13.52 -5.43
CA ASP A 118 -3.25 -12.67 -6.63
C ASP A 118 -2.07 -11.72 -6.47
N MET A 119 -1.85 -11.20 -5.25
CA MET A 119 -0.71 -10.34 -4.94
C MET A 119 0.61 -11.13 -5.02
N MET A 120 0.64 -12.37 -4.52
CA MET A 120 1.80 -13.26 -4.62
C MET A 120 2.11 -13.62 -6.08
N GLU A 121 1.10 -14.02 -6.84
CA GLU A 121 1.25 -14.39 -8.25
C GLU A 121 1.72 -13.20 -9.08
N SER A 122 1.07 -12.05 -8.92
CA SER A 122 1.43 -10.82 -9.65
C SER A 122 2.82 -10.31 -9.32
N HIS A 123 3.28 -10.46 -8.07
CA HIS A 123 4.61 -9.99 -7.67
C HIS A 123 5.75 -10.91 -8.10
N ASN A 124 5.47 -12.21 -8.23
CA ASN A 124 6.46 -13.23 -8.56
C ASN A 124 6.29 -13.77 -9.98
N THR A 125 5.75 -12.98 -10.89
CA THR A 125 5.62 -13.35 -12.31
C THR A 125 6.24 -12.27 -13.17
N ASP A 126 7.14 -12.66 -14.07
CA ASP A 126 7.72 -11.75 -15.04
C ASP A 126 6.63 -11.24 -16.00
N SER A 127 6.47 -9.92 -16.08
CA SER A 127 5.36 -9.31 -16.81
C SER A 127 5.45 -9.44 -18.33
N ILE A 128 6.61 -9.80 -18.88
CA ILE A 128 6.83 -9.94 -20.33
C ILE A 128 6.67 -11.41 -20.74
N SER A 129 7.29 -12.32 -20.01
CA SER A 129 7.35 -13.75 -20.34
C SER A 129 6.28 -14.59 -19.66
N GLY A 130 5.67 -14.10 -18.58
CA GLY A 130 4.72 -14.85 -17.76
C GLY A 130 5.38 -15.95 -16.91
N ASN A 131 6.71 -16.03 -16.88
CA ASN A 131 7.43 -17.02 -16.08
C ASN A 131 7.42 -16.65 -14.61
N LYS A 132 7.36 -17.67 -13.74
CA LYS A 132 7.52 -17.48 -12.30
C LYS A 132 8.94 -17.01 -11.99
N LEU A 133 9.03 -16.00 -11.14
CA LEU A 133 10.25 -15.50 -10.54
C LEU A 133 10.47 -16.19 -9.19
N GLU A 134 11.73 -16.30 -8.79
CA GLU A 134 12.06 -16.71 -7.42
C GLU A 134 11.50 -15.68 -6.44
N PRO A 135 10.67 -16.08 -5.47
CA PRO A 135 10.11 -15.15 -4.50
C PRO A 135 11.18 -14.47 -3.67
N GLU A 136 10.97 -13.19 -3.36
CA GLU A 136 11.85 -12.46 -2.47
C GLU A 136 11.82 -13.05 -1.05
N HIS A 137 13.00 -13.21 -0.44
CA HIS A 137 13.10 -13.63 0.95
C HIS A 137 12.42 -12.64 1.90
N SER A 138 11.88 -13.20 2.99
CA SER A 138 11.25 -12.42 4.07
C SER A 138 10.07 -11.58 3.59
N VAL A 139 9.35 -12.02 2.56
CA VAL A 139 8.13 -11.37 2.06
C VAL A 139 6.92 -12.25 2.33
N VAL A 140 5.85 -11.61 2.78
CA VAL A 140 4.53 -12.21 2.96
C VAL A 140 3.51 -11.35 2.23
N TYR A 141 2.52 -11.99 1.62
CA TYR A 141 1.50 -11.35 0.80
C TYR A 141 0.19 -11.33 1.58
N CYS A 142 -0.41 -10.17 1.72
CA CYS A 142 -1.60 -9.98 2.54
C CYS A 142 -2.74 -9.41 1.71
N GLY A 143 -3.92 -9.95 1.93
CA GLY A 143 -5.17 -9.53 1.28
C GLY A 143 -6.23 -9.11 2.30
N PRO A 144 -7.51 -9.07 1.89
CA PRO A 144 -8.62 -8.71 2.74
C PRO A 144 -8.72 -9.57 4.02
N ASN A 145 -9.30 -8.98 5.07
CA ASN A 145 -9.49 -9.61 6.39
C ASN A 145 -8.19 -10.04 7.09
N ASP A 146 -7.09 -9.33 6.81
CA ASP A 146 -5.75 -9.58 7.39
C ASP A 146 -5.20 -10.99 7.10
N ARG A 147 -5.75 -11.67 6.09
CA ARG A 147 -5.25 -12.96 5.62
C ARG A 147 -3.93 -12.75 4.90
N CYS A 148 -2.89 -13.42 5.37
CA CYS A 148 -1.57 -13.37 4.78
C CYS A 148 -1.05 -14.77 4.43
N ILE A 149 -0.28 -14.86 3.35
CA ILE A 149 0.38 -16.09 2.91
C ILE A 149 1.89 -15.85 2.73
N ASP A 150 2.67 -16.91 2.96
CA ASP A 150 4.09 -16.92 2.60
C ASP A 150 4.28 -17.18 1.09
N ALA A 151 5.52 -17.12 0.62
CA ALA A 151 5.89 -17.39 -0.77
C ALA A 151 5.57 -18.82 -1.27
N SER A 152 5.23 -19.75 -0.37
CA SER A 152 4.78 -21.10 -0.72
C SER A 152 3.25 -21.23 -0.78
N GLY A 153 2.53 -20.14 -0.55
CA GLY A 153 1.07 -20.10 -0.51
C GLY A 153 0.47 -20.62 0.80
N ARG A 154 1.28 -20.79 1.85
CA ARG A 154 0.78 -21.22 3.17
C ARG A 154 0.32 -20.00 3.95
N GLU A 155 -0.86 -20.11 4.54
CA GLU A 155 -1.38 -19.08 5.42
C GLU A 155 -0.50 -18.91 6.66
N ILE A 156 -0.22 -17.67 7.00
CA ILE A 156 0.53 -17.29 8.19
C ILE A 156 -0.39 -16.50 9.11
N LEU A 157 -0.35 -16.80 10.40
CA LEU A 157 -0.95 -15.94 11.40
C LEU A 157 -0.03 -14.76 11.60
N THR A 158 -0.37 -13.61 11.04
CA THR A 158 0.30 -12.36 11.37
C THR A 158 0.06 -12.06 12.86
N VAL A 159 1.13 -12.11 13.65
CA VAL A 159 1.10 -11.70 15.05
C VAL A 159 1.06 -10.18 15.07
N THR A 160 -0.13 -9.61 14.84
CA THR A 160 -0.34 -8.18 15.07
C THR A 160 -0.16 -7.93 16.56
N ILE A 161 0.96 -7.28 16.90
CA ILE A 161 1.27 -6.84 18.25
C ILE A 161 0.08 -6.04 18.78
N SER A 162 -0.60 -6.61 19.77
CA SER A 162 -1.51 -5.88 20.63
C SER A 162 -0.77 -4.66 21.18
N VAL A 163 -1.15 -3.47 20.75
CA VAL A 163 -0.77 -2.24 21.44
C VAL A 163 -1.42 -2.32 22.82
N SER A 164 -0.65 -2.81 23.80
CA SER A 164 -1.03 -2.65 25.20
C SER A 164 -1.16 -1.16 25.45
N LYS A 165 -2.39 -0.68 25.64
CA LYS A 165 -2.65 0.60 26.29
C LYS A 165 -2.07 0.50 27.70
N GLY A 166 -0.80 0.88 27.85
CA GLY A 166 -0.17 1.16 29.12
C GLY A 166 -0.78 2.44 29.68
N LYS A 167 -1.30 2.32 30.90
CA LYS A 167 -1.97 3.33 31.71
C LYS A 167 -1.14 4.60 31.92
#